data_AF-A0A1M5DDH0-F1
#
_entry.id   AF-A0A1M5DDH0-F1
#
_cell.length_a   1.000
_cell.length_b   1.000
_cell.length_c   1.000
_cell.angle_alpha   90.00
_cell.angle_beta   90.00
_cell.angle_gamma   90.00
#
_symmetry.space_group_name_H-M   'P 1'
#
loop_
_entity.id
_entity.type
_entity.pdbx_description
1 polymer ?
#
loop_
_entity_poly.entity_id
_entity_poly.type
_entity_poly.pdbx_seq_one_letter_code
_entity_poly.pdbx_strand_id
1 'polypeptide(L)'
;MTAFKDPLLPGALYHIFNRAVGREQLFVQPGNYDFFFSKLQHHIAPCAQILAYSFLPNHFHLMVRLNSEPELLLQLQQHKRTLSTANLPT
;
A
#
# COMPACT_ATOMS: atom_id res chain seq x y z
N MET A 1 -16.62 4.55 20.91
CA MET A 1 -15.86 4.36 19.66
C MET A 1 -14.81 3.30 19.92
N THR A 2 -15.07 2.06 19.51
CA THR A 2 -14.09 0.98 19.60
C THR A 2 -13.01 1.26 18.56
N ALA A 3 -11.77 1.48 18.99
CA ALA A 3 -10.66 1.67 18.07
C ALA A 3 -10.41 0.33 17.37
N PHE A 4 -10.89 0.19 16.12
CA PHE A 4 -10.47 -0.89 15.23
C PHE A 4 -8.98 -0.66 14.90
N LYS A 5 -8.12 -1.18 15.77
CA LYS A 5 -6.66 -1.15 15.62
C LYS A 5 -6.11 -2.58 15.68
N ASP A 6 -6.82 -3.51 15.05
CA ASP A 6 -6.23 -4.83 14.82
C ASP A 6 -5.08 -4.67 13.83
N PRO A 7 -3.86 -5.11 14.18
CA PRO A 7 -2.73 -5.01 13.28
C PRO A 7 -2.92 -5.95 12.09
N LEU A 8 -2.34 -5.57 10.95
CA LEU A 8 -2.18 -6.50 9.85
C LEU A 8 -1.15 -7.56 10.25
N LEU A 9 -1.50 -8.83 10.11
CA LEU A 9 -0.69 -9.97 10.51
C LEU A 9 0.16 -10.44 9.32
N PRO A 10 1.44 -10.78 9.54
CA PRO A 10 2.30 -11.34 8.50
C PRO A 10 1.71 -12.60 7.86
N GLY A 11 1.92 -12.77 6.55
CA GLY A 11 1.45 -13.94 5.80
C GLY A 11 -0.06 -14.01 5.55
N ALA A 12 -0.86 -13.16 6.20
CA ALA A 12 -2.32 -13.15 6.10
C ALA A 12 -2.82 -12.45 4.82
N LEU A 13 -4.03 -12.81 4.42
CA LEU A 13 -4.70 -12.36 3.21
C LEU A 13 -5.74 -11.29 3.57
N TYR A 14 -5.71 -10.16 2.85
CA TYR A 14 -6.57 -9.03 3.10
C TYR A 14 -7.21 -8.51 1.82
N HIS A 15 -8.49 -8.18 1.92
CA HIS A 15 -9.19 -7.34 0.95
C HIS A 15 -9.19 -5.90 1.46
N ILE A 16 -8.33 -5.06 0.86
CA ILE A 16 -8.20 -3.65 1.20
C ILE A 16 -8.96 -2.83 0.17
N PHE A 17 -9.81 -1.90 0.61
CA PHE A 17 -10.54 -1.05 -0.30
C PHE A 17 -10.70 0.36 0.27
N ASN A 18 -10.83 1.33 -0.64
CA ASN A 18 -11.14 2.71 -0.28
C ASN A 18 -12.07 3.30 -1.34
N ARG A 19 -12.96 4.20 -0.91
CA ARG A 19 -13.96 4.87 -1.74
C ARG A 19 -13.96 6.36 -1.44
N ALA A 20 -14.02 7.17 -2.50
CA ALA A 20 -14.16 8.61 -2.39
C ALA A 20 -15.44 9.01 -1.64
N VAL A 21 -15.42 10.21 -1.05
CA VAL A 21 -16.56 10.75 -0.32
C VAL A 21 -17.69 11.06 -1.31
N GLY A 22 -18.89 10.56 -1.02
CA GLY A 22 -20.08 10.83 -1.81
C GLY A 22 -19.95 10.38 -3.27
N ARG A 23 -19.92 11.36 -4.19
CA ARG A 23 -19.89 11.17 -5.64
C ARG A 23 -18.58 11.60 -6.29
N GLU A 24 -17.58 11.96 -5.50
CA GLU A 24 -16.28 12.35 -6.01
C GLU A 24 -15.56 11.17 -6.69
N GLN A 25 -14.60 11.50 -7.56
CA GLN A 25 -13.77 10.52 -8.25
C GLN A 25 -12.34 10.57 -7.70
N LEU A 26 -11.78 9.40 -7.38
CA LEU A 26 -10.37 9.24 -7.06
C LEU A 26 -9.49 9.36 -8.31
N PHE A 27 -9.99 8.86 -9.45
CA PHE A 27 -9.30 8.86 -10.73
C PHE A 27 -10.08 9.70 -11.72
N VAL A 28 -9.73 10.99 -11.81
CA VAL A 28 -10.40 11.97 -12.67
C VAL A 28 -9.87 11.90 -14.10
N GLN A 29 -8.58 11.60 -14.24
CA GLN A 29 -7.88 11.53 -15.53
C GLN A 29 -7.26 10.15 -15.72
N PRO A 30 -7.13 9.65 -16.97
CA PRO A 30 -6.48 8.36 -17.25
C PRO A 30 -5.10 8.19 -16.60
N GLY A 31 -4.28 9.24 -16.60
CA GLY A 31 -2.95 9.20 -15.98
C GLY A 31 -2.96 9.02 -14.45
N ASN A 32 -4.10 9.22 -13.78
CA ASN A 32 -4.20 8.95 -12.34
C ASN A 32 -4.12 7.45 -12.04
N TYR A 33 -4.61 6.60 -12.94
CA TYR A 33 -4.53 5.14 -12.78
C TYR A 33 -3.08 4.66 -12.81
N ASP A 34 -2.31 5.12 -13.80
CA ASP A 34 -0.90 4.77 -13.94
C ASP A 34 -0.07 5.31 -12.77
N PHE A 35 -0.32 6.56 -12.38
CA PHE A 35 0.34 7.16 -11.22
C PHE A 35 0.05 6.37 -9.94
N PHE A 36 -1.22 6.01 -9.70
CA PHE A 36 -1.60 5.25 -8.52
C PHE A 36 -1.01 3.84 -8.54
N PHE A 37 -1.02 3.16 -9.68
CA PHE A 37 -0.41 1.85 -9.83
C PHE A 37 1.10 1.90 -9.56
N SER A 38 1.81 2.91 -10.08
CA SER A 38 3.22 3.14 -9.78
C SER A 38 3.47 3.32 -8.27
N LYS A 39 2.60 4.07 -7.58
CA LYS A 39 2.67 4.22 -6.12
C LYS A 39 2.38 2.91 -5.39
N LEU A 40 1.43 2.09 -5.84
CA LEU A 40 1.19 0.78 -5.28
C LEU A 40 2.41 -0.12 -5.41
N GLN A 41 3.03 -0.17 -6.60
CA GLN A 41 4.25 -0.94 -6.80
C GLN A 41 5.39 -0.45 -5.90
N HIS A 42 5.54 0.87 -5.75
CA HIS A 42 6.62 1.43 -4.93
C HIS A 42 6.42 1.20 -3.42
N HIS A 43 5.18 1.35 -2.92
CA HIS A 43 4.90 1.34 -1.48
C HIS A 43 4.37 0.00 -0.95
N ILE A 44 3.62 -0.75 -1.74
CA ILE A 44 2.97 -1.99 -1.29
C ILE A 44 3.80 -3.22 -1.67
N ALA A 45 4.37 -3.27 -2.88
CA ALA A 45 5.12 -4.44 -3.33
C ALA A 45 6.30 -4.84 -2.41
N PRO A 46 6.96 -3.90 -1.69
CA PRO A 46 7.90 -4.30 -0.65
C PRO A 46 7.21 -5.14 0.43
N CYS A 47 6.15 -4.67 1.09
CA CYS A 47 5.61 -5.36 2.26
C CYS A 47 4.52 -6.42 1.98
N ALA A 48 3.97 -6.46 0.76
CA ALA A 48 2.90 -7.38 0.42
C ALA A 48 2.87 -7.74 -1.07
N GLN A 49 2.41 -8.95 -1.36
CA GLN A 49 2.09 -9.38 -2.70
C GLN A 49 0.68 -8.91 -3.09
N ILE A 50 0.56 -8.18 -4.20
CA ILE A 50 -0.74 -7.82 -4.79
C ILE A 50 -1.21 -8.98 -5.66
N LEU A 51 -2.28 -9.64 -5.26
CA LEU A 51 -2.84 -10.81 -5.95
C LEU A 51 -3.89 -10.41 -7.00
N ALA A 52 -4.67 -9.38 -6.72
CA ALA A 52 -5.66 -8.81 -7.64
C ALA A 52 -5.93 -7.34 -7.29
N TYR A 53 -6.37 -6.57 -8.29
CA TYR A 53 -6.81 -5.18 -8.10
C TYR A 53 -7.98 -4.83 -9.01
N SER A 54 -8.79 -3.85 -8.59
CA SER A 54 -9.82 -3.22 -9.41
C SER A 54 -9.84 -1.72 -9.13
N PHE A 55 -9.71 -0.91 -10.18
CA PHE A 55 -9.71 0.56 -10.09
C PHE A 55 -10.93 1.12 -10.80
N LEU A 56 -11.90 1.59 -10.02
CA LEU A 56 -13.09 2.26 -10.49
C LEU A 56 -12.93 3.77 -10.27
N PRO A 57 -13.54 4.64 -11.08
CA PRO A 57 -13.33 6.09 -10.98
C PRO A 57 -13.48 6.65 -9.56
N ASN A 58 -14.36 6.10 -8.74
CA ASN A 58 -14.65 6.56 -7.37
C ASN A 58 -14.16 5.63 -6.24
N HIS A 59 -13.57 4.47 -6.52
CA HIS A 59 -13.07 3.55 -5.49
C HIS A 59 -12.10 2.52 -6.04
N PHE A 60 -11.31 1.91 -5.16
CA PHE A 60 -10.43 0.80 -5.53
C PHE A 60 -10.56 -0.36 -4.56
N HIS A 61 -10.23 -1.55 -5.06
CA HIS A 61 -10.10 -2.77 -4.29
C HIS A 61 -8.74 -3.41 -4.58
N LEU A 62 -8.10 -3.93 -3.54
CA LEU A 62 -6.86 -4.68 -3.59
C LEU A 62 -7.05 -5.98 -2.82
N MET A 63 -6.64 -7.09 -3.42
CA MET A 63 -6.45 -8.35 -2.73
C MET A 63 -4.95 -8.51 -2.51
N VAL A 64 -4.51 -8.47 -1.26
CA VAL A 64 -3.08 -8.53 -0.92
C VAL A 64 -2.81 -9.62 0.10
N ARG A 65 -1.65 -10.25 -0.03
CA ARG A 65 -1.09 -11.11 1.01
C ARG A 65 0.13 -10.42 1.60
N LEU A 66 0.11 -10.17 2.91
CA LEU A 66 1.30 -9.64 3.58
C LEU A 66 2.44 -10.65 3.46
N ASN A 67 3.66 -10.14 3.30
CA ASN A 67 4.84 -10.99 3.30
C ASN A 67 5.01 -11.66 4.67
N SER A 68 5.82 -12.71 4.70
CA SER A 68 6.13 -13.39 5.95
C SER A 68 6.85 -12.46 6.93
N GLU A 69 6.77 -12.76 8.22
CA GLU A 69 7.42 -11.95 9.26
C GLU A 69 8.94 -11.79 9.01
N PRO A 70 9.70 -12.84 8.64
CA PRO A 70 11.12 -12.69 8.30
C PRO A 70 11.38 -11.70 7.14
N GLU A 71 10.59 -11.78 6.07
CA GLU A 71 10.72 -10.88 4.91
C GLU A 71 10.44 -9.43 5.31
N LEU A 72 9.39 -9.20 6.08
CA LEU A 72 9.02 -7.87 6.57
C LEU A 72 10.10 -7.28 7.49
N LEU A 73 10.67 -8.08 8.40
CA LEU A 73 11.74 -7.64 9.29
C LEU A 73 12.99 -7.21 8.52
N LEU A 74 13.40 -7.97 7.50
CA LEU A 74 14.53 -7.63 6.63
C LEU A 74 14.30 -6.29 5.90
N GLN A 75 13.09 -6.08 5.39
CA GLN A 75 12.74 -4.85 4.68
C GLN A 75 12.72 -3.63 5.61
N LEU A 76 12.17 -3.77 6.82
CA LEU A 76 12.17 -2.70 7.82
C LEU A 76 13.59 -2.30 8.23
N GLN A 77 14.52 -3.27 8.33
CA GLN A 77 15.92 -2.99 8.60
C GLN A 77 16.59 -2.22 7.45
N GLN A 78 16.32 -2.60 6.21
CA GLN A 78 16.82 -1.88 5.02
C GLN A 78 16.29 -0.46 4.97
N HIS A 79 14.98 -0.26 5.21
CA HIS A 79 14.36 1.07 5.19
C HIS A 79 14.93 2.00 6.26
N LYS A 80 15.13 1.49 7.49
CA LYS A 80 15.78 2.26 8.57
C LYS A 80 17.21 2.68 8.22
N ARG A 81 17.96 1.81 7.54
CA ARG A 81 19.32 2.14 7.06
C ARG A 81 19.29 3.23 5.99
N THR A 82 18.41 3.12 4.99
CA THR A 82 18.26 4.14 3.94
C THR A 82 17.90 5.51 4.52
N LEU A 83 16.96 5.56 5.48
CA LEU A 83 16.59 6.80 6.16
C LEU A 83 17.71 7.36 7.04
N SER A 84 18.50 6.49 7.68
CA SER A 84 19.67 6.90 8.46
C SER A 84 20.82 7.45 7.60
N THR A 85 20.93 7.02 6.34
CA THR A 85 21.95 7.49 5.40
C THR A 85 21.49 8.70 4.56
N ALA A 86 20.22 9.11 4.63
CA ALA A 86 19.65 10.18 3.82
C ALA A 86 19.81 11.61 4.41
N ASN A 87 20.61 11.82 5.46
CA ASN A 87 21.15 13.12 5.86
C ASN A 87 22.55 13.27 5.23
N LEU A 88 22.98 14.22 4.38
CA LEU A 88 22.52 15.48 3.78
C LEU A 88 23.25 15.59 2.40
N PRO A 89 22.79 16.40 1.42
CA PRO A 89 23.55 17.63 1.19
C PRO A 89 22.66 18.88 1.27
N THR A 90 23.28 19.94 1.78
CA THR A 90 22.86 21.35 1.74
C THR A 90 22.43 21.79 0.35
#